data_AF-A0A2H3B252-F1
#
_entry.id   AF-A0A2H3B252-F1
#
_cell.length_a   1.000
_cell.length_b   1.000
_cell.length_c   1.000
_cell.angle_alpha   90.00
_cell.angle_beta   90.00
_cell.angle_gamma   90.00
#
_symmetry.space_group_name_H-M   'P 1'
#
loop_
_entity.id
_entity.type
_entity.pdbx_description
1 polymer ?
#
loop_
_entity_poly.entity_id
_entity_poly.type
_entity_poly.pdbx_seq_one_letter_code
_entity_poly.pdbx_strand_id
1 'polypeptide(L)'
;MDPRDVHDDDDRPILYRKSNLGTTTWIKYKRLPRVTLSALDETGRAESTIPVLKQRSYTGTNPVITSALADARCIDLGMDRILEILNTTLGTSYTLDDHDSVLQSVFQSFIARDYDFGILYANVRPYWYDLTFIKHIGELWMKDQERRQYCLTNNGISPYFPCRRVWDLCANRVVPYWVTHCVSPSPISHSWMAPEDRFDLWTPINCYEWPVPIPKDADLNLIRIEMLNQQGLGPGHSVEYAWLDVLCLRQEGGEREDLRTEEWKVDVPTIGSLYCNISVRYVVYYLSGLGRPLSL
;
A
#
# COMPACT_ATOMS: atom_id res chain seq x y z
N MET A 1 -0.66 -9.99 38.63
CA MET A 1 -1.26 -9.69 37.32
C MET A 1 -0.12 -9.62 36.32
N ASP A 2 -0.16 -10.47 35.31
CA ASP A 2 0.87 -10.53 34.26
C ASP A 2 0.76 -9.25 33.40
N PRO A 3 1.85 -8.49 33.17
CA PRO A 3 1.84 -7.28 32.35
C PRO A 3 1.48 -7.53 30.87
N ARG A 4 1.37 -8.80 30.45
CA ARG A 4 1.07 -9.19 29.07
C ARG A 4 -0.41 -9.19 28.70
N ASP A 5 -1.32 -9.06 29.68
CA ASP A 5 -2.76 -9.28 29.45
C ASP A 5 -3.63 -8.02 29.33
N VAL A 6 -3.07 -6.80 29.41
CA VAL A 6 -3.93 -5.61 29.66
C VAL A 6 -4.39 -4.87 28.40
N HIS A 7 -3.82 -5.08 27.21
CA HIS A 7 -4.20 -4.26 26.04
C HIS A 7 -4.35 -4.97 24.67
N ASP A 8 -4.12 -6.28 24.58
CA ASP A 8 -4.38 -6.99 23.32
C ASP A 8 -5.89 -7.20 23.06
N ASP A 9 -6.73 -6.98 24.08
CA ASP A 9 -8.17 -7.19 24.03
C ASP A 9 -8.94 -6.04 23.33
N ASP A 10 -8.45 -4.81 23.44
CA ASP A 10 -9.18 -3.60 22.99
C ASP A 10 -9.08 -3.36 21.47
N ASP A 11 -8.07 -3.96 20.82
CA ASP A 11 -7.86 -3.90 19.37
C ASP A 11 -8.56 -5.06 18.62
N ARG A 12 -8.99 -6.13 19.33
CA ARG A 12 -9.68 -7.28 18.71
C ARG A 12 -10.91 -6.86 17.90
N PRO A 13 -11.78 -5.95 18.37
CA PRO A 13 -12.95 -5.52 17.61
C PRO A 13 -12.58 -4.82 16.30
N ILE A 14 -11.51 -4.03 16.27
CA ILE A 14 -11.08 -3.27 15.09
C ILE A 14 -10.41 -4.19 14.08
N LEU A 15 -9.50 -5.05 14.53
CA LEU A 15 -8.84 -6.04 13.69
C LEU A 15 -9.85 -7.03 13.09
N TYR A 16 -10.82 -7.49 13.90
CA TYR A 16 -11.92 -8.33 13.45
C TYR A 16 -12.77 -7.63 12.39
N ARG A 17 -13.14 -6.37 12.63
CA ARG A 17 -13.94 -5.58 11.68
C ARG A 17 -13.17 -5.31 10.37
N LYS A 18 -11.87 -5.01 10.44
CA LYS A 18 -10.99 -4.90 9.26
C LYS A 18 -10.90 -6.20 8.47
N SER A 19 -10.75 -7.33 9.14
CA SER A 19 -10.73 -8.64 8.51
C SER A 19 -12.06 -8.96 7.79
N ASN A 20 -13.19 -8.65 8.41
CA ASN A 20 -14.51 -8.82 7.80
C ASN A 20 -14.70 -7.91 6.58
N LEU A 21 -14.24 -6.66 6.67
CA LEU A 21 -14.28 -5.72 5.56
C LEU A 21 -13.40 -6.19 4.40
N GLY A 22 -12.19 -6.68 4.67
CA GLY A 22 -11.31 -7.25 3.66
C GLY A 22 -11.95 -8.45 2.95
N THR A 23 -12.58 -9.34 3.71
CA THR A 23 -13.30 -10.50 3.15
C THR A 23 -14.45 -10.04 2.23
N THR A 24 -15.23 -9.05 2.67
CA THR A 24 -16.36 -8.51 1.89
C THR A 24 -15.88 -7.83 0.61
N THR A 25 -14.83 -7.02 0.72
CA THR A 25 -14.20 -6.29 -0.40
C THR A 25 -13.66 -7.26 -1.45
N TRP A 26 -12.96 -8.30 -1.02
CA TRP A 26 -12.46 -9.35 -1.92
C TRP A 26 -13.59 -10.07 -2.67
N ILE A 27 -14.73 -10.36 -2.02
CA ILE A 27 -15.91 -10.95 -2.69
C ILE A 27 -16.42 -10.02 -3.79
N LYS A 28 -16.42 -8.70 -3.56
CA LYS A 28 -16.83 -7.71 -4.56
C LYS A 28 -15.85 -7.67 -5.72
N TYR A 29 -14.54 -7.66 -5.46
CA TYR A 29 -13.50 -7.64 -6.49
C TYR A 29 -13.58 -8.83 -7.43
N LYS A 30 -13.90 -10.02 -6.93
CA LYS A 30 -14.12 -11.20 -7.78
C LYS A 30 -15.21 -11.04 -8.84
N ARG A 31 -16.12 -10.08 -8.67
CA ARG A 31 -17.22 -9.78 -9.59
C ARG A 31 -16.92 -8.62 -10.53
N LEU A 32 -15.79 -7.94 -10.34
CA LEU A 32 -15.38 -6.84 -11.21
C LEU A 32 -14.88 -7.39 -12.56
N PRO A 33 -15.00 -6.59 -13.64
CA PRO A 33 -14.36 -6.93 -14.90
C PRO A 33 -12.85 -7.07 -14.72
N ARG A 34 -12.23 -7.90 -15.56
CA ARG A 34 -10.78 -8.00 -15.58
C ARG A 34 -10.19 -6.72 -16.15
N VAL A 35 -9.17 -6.20 -15.47
CA VAL A 35 -8.34 -5.08 -15.92
C VAL A 35 -6.95 -5.60 -16.25
N THR A 36 -6.27 -4.89 -17.15
CA THR A 36 -4.89 -5.20 -17.55
C THR A 36 -4.00 -4.01 -17.26
N LEU A 37 -2.87 -4.25 -16.60
CA LEU A 37 -1.74 -3.33 -16.56
C LEU A 37 -0.64 -3.91 -17.44
N SER A 38 -0.14 -3.13 -18.39
CA SER A 38 0.94 -3.52 -19.28
C SER A 38 2.22 -2.79 -18.88
N ALA A 39 3.38 -3.42 -19.11
CA ALA A 39 4.64 -2.73 -18.88
C ALA A 39 4.85 -1.58 -19.87
N LEU A 40 4.28 -1.67 -21.07
CA LEU A 40 4.32 -0.57 -22.04
C LEU A 40 3.64 0.68 -21.49
N ASP A 41 2.43 0.54 -20.92
CA ASP A 41 1.70 1.69 -20.37
C ASP A 41 2.35 2.24 -19.09
N GLU A 42 2.95 1.37 -18.28
CA GLU A 42 3.51 1.75 -16.97
C GLU A 42 4.97 2.23 -17.03
N THR A 43 5.73 1.88 -18.08
CA THR A 43 7.17 2.20 -18.19
C THR A 43 7.61 2.69 -19.57
N GLY A 44 6.73 2.66 -20.57
CA GLY A 44 7.07 2.95 -21.97
C GLY A 44 7.90 1.86 -22.67
N ARG A 45 8.21 0.75 -21.99
CA ARG A 45 9.02 -0.34 -22.53
C ARG A 45 8.14 -1.46 -23.07
N ALA A 46 8.41 -1.89 -24.29
CA ALA A 46 7.72 -3.05 -24.89
C ALA A 46 7.97 -4.32 -24.06
N GLU A 47 6.92 -5.12 -23.85
CA GLU A 47 6.93 -6.31 -23.01
C GLU A 47 7.96 -7.34 -23.44
N SER A 48 8.19 -7.45 -24.77
CA SER A 48 9.18 -8.37 -25.34
C SER A 48 10.62 -8.08 -24.88
N THR A 49 10.91 -6.84 -24.47
CA THR A 49 12.23 -6.41 -23.97
C THR A 49 12.44 -6.70 -22.48
N ILE A 50 11.39 -7.10 -21.76
CA ILE A 50 11.43 -7.36 -20.33
C ILE A 50 11.77 -8.84 -20.11
N PRO A 51 12.92 -9.16 -19.47
CA PRO A 51 13.34 -10.54 -19.26
C PRO A 51 12.40 -11.32 -18.34
N VAL A 52 11.88 -10.66 -17.29
CA VAL A 52 11.02 -11.29 -16.28
C VAL A 52 9.58 -11.34 -16.80
N LEU A 53 9.08 -12.53 -17.12
CA LEU A 53 7.73 -12.70 -17.69
C LEU A 53 6.63 -12.11 -16.81
N LYS A 54 6.72 -12.27 -15.48
CA LYS A 54 5.74 -11.74 -14.52
C LYS A 54 5.74 -10.21 -14.43
N GLN A 55 6.73 -9.52 -14.97
CA GLN A 55 6.79 -8.05 -15.02
C GLN A 55 6.15 -7.47 -16.28
N ARG A 56 5.84 -8.29 -17.29
CA ARG A 56 5.37 -7.83 -18.60
C ARG A 56 3.95 -7.27 -18.57
N SER A 57 3.05 -7.95 -17.90
CA SER A 57 1.65 -7.53 -17.80
C SER A 57 0.96 -8.23 -16.65
N TYR A 58 0.00 -7.57 -16.03
CA TYR A 58 -0.94 -8.15 -15.09
C TYR A 58 -2.33 -8.14 -15.74
N THR A 59 -3.09 -9.23 -15.62
CA THR A 59 -4.52 -9.24 -15.94
C THR A 59 -5.29 -9.95 -14.83
N GLY A 60 -6.26 -9.27 -14.21
CA GLY A 60 -7.09 -9.87 -13.18
C GLY A 60 -8.21 -8.95 -12.71
N THR A 61 -8.95 -9.39 -11.69
CA THR A 61 -10.17 -8.69 -11.21
C THR A 61 -9.91 -7.72 -10.07
N ASN A 62 -8.66 -7.60 -9.59
CA ASN A 62 -8.34 -6.53 -8.65
C ASN A 62 -8.52 -5.19 -9.35
N PRO A 63 -9.15 -4.20 -8.70
CA PRO A 63 -9.35 -2.90 -9.30
C PRO A 63 -8.06 -2.07 -9.22
N VAL A 64 -7.07 -2.45 -10.01
CA VAL A 64 -5.79 -1.75 -10.12
C VAL A 64 -5.94 -0.55 -11.06
N ILE A 65 -5.36 0.58 -10.68
CA ILE A 65 -5.29 1.79 -11.53
C ILE A 65 -3.90 1.94 -12.15
N THR A 66 -3.79 2.60 -13.29
CA THR A 66 -2.48 2.87 -13.90
C THR A 66 -1.67 3.84 -13.05
N SER A 67 -0.34 3.81 -13.14
CA SER A 67 0.51 4.83 -12.51
C SER A 67 0.16 6.24 -12.97
N ALA A 68 -0.07 6.43 -14.28
CA ALA A 68 -0.50 7.72 -14.83
C ALA A 68 -1.80 8.24 -14.20
N LEU A 69 -2.77 7.37 -13.92
CA LEU A 69 -4.00 7.76 -13.22
C LEU A 69 -3.76 8.01 -11.74
N ALA A 70 -2.93 7.20 -11.09
CA ALA A 70 -2.55 7.41 -9.68
C ALA A 70 -1.86 8.77 -9.48
N ASP A 71 -1.01 9.17 -10.43
CA ASP A 71 -0.23 10.41 -10.39
C ASP A 71 -1.05 11.66 -10.75
N ALA A 72 -2.28 11.50 -11.26
CA ALA A 72 -3.16 12.62 -11.57
C ALA A 72 -3.57 13.34 -10.28
N ARG A 73 -3.42 14.68 -10.23
CA ARG A 73 -3.83 15.45 -9.04
C ARG A 73 -5.35 15.44 -8.90
N CYS A 74 -5.85 15.29 -7.67
CA CYS A 74 -7.29 15.31 -7.41
C CYS A 74 -7.93 16.64 -7.85
N ILE A 75 -7.21 17.76 -7.69
CA ILE A 75 -7.68 19.09 -8.09
C ILE A 75 -7.91 19.21 -9.60
N ASP A 76 -7.09 18.55 -10.41
CA ASP A 76 -7.18 18.60 -11.88
C ASP A 76 -8.31 17.69 -12.40
N LEU A 77 -8.64 16.63 -11.67
CA LEU A 77 -9.78 15.75 -11.99
C LEU A 77 -11.11 16.41 -11.62
N GLY A 78 -11.20 17.01 -10.45
CA GLY A 78 -12.46 17.48 -9.87
C GLY A 78 -13.34 16.34 -9.31
N MET A 79 -14.27 16.70 -8.42
CA MET A 79 -15.06 15.72 -7.66
C MET A 79 -15.91 14.80 -8.54
N ASP A 80 -16.54 15.33 -9.58
CA ASP A 80 -17.41 14.55 -10.48
C ASP A 80 -16.61 13.46 -11.21
N ARG A 81 -15.44 13.82 -11.74
CA ARG A 81 -14.56 12.88 -12.42
C ARG A 81 -13.96 11.84 -11.46
N ILE A 82 -13.57 12.25 -10.26
CA ILE A 82 -13.11 11.34 -9.20
C ILE A 82 -14.18 10.28 -8.91
N LEU A 83 -15.43 10.70 -8.72
CA LEU A 83 -16.55 9.79 -8.48
C LEU A 83 -16.80 8.86 -9.66
N GLU A 84 -16.80 9.39 -10.89
CA GLU A 84 -16.97 8.62 -12.11
C GLU A 84 -15.92 7.52 -12.22
N ILE A 85 -14.64 7.84 -11.97
CA ILE A 85 -13.54 6.88 -12.00
C ILE A 85 -13.75 5.81 -10.92
N LEU A 86 -14.02 6.21 -9.67
CA LEU A 86 -14.25 5.27 -8.57
C LEU A 86 -15.42 4.31 -8.85
N ASN A 87 -16.56 4.86 -9.30
CA ASN A 87 -17.74 4.07 -9.67
C ASN A 87 -17.43 3.08 -10.79
N THR A 88 -16.74 3.55 -11.83
CA THR A 88 -16.35 2.70 -12.97
C THR A 88 -15.41 1.58 -12.53
N THR A 89 -14.33 1.93 -11.81
CA THR A 89 -13.29 1.00 -11.36
C THR A 89 -13.81 -0.01 -10.33
N LEU A 90 -14.74 0.39 -9.47
CA LEU A 90 -15.25 -0.44 -8.36
C LEU A 90 -16.65 -1.01 -8.61
N GLY A 91 -17.21 -0.80 -9.80
CA GLY A 91 -18.49 -1.38 -10.23
C GLY A 91 -19.69 -0.91 -9.43
N THR A 92 -19.74 0.38 -9.10
CA THR A 92 -20.83 1.02 -8.34
C THR A 92 -21.43 2.19 -9.11
N SER A 93 -22.46 2.81 -8.52
CA SER A 93 -23.18 3.95 -9.11
C SER A 93 -23.59 4.94 -8.02
N TYR A 94 -22.67 5.27 -7.10
CA TYR A 94 -22.92 6.29 -6.09
C TYR A 94 -23.06 7.67 -6.74
N THR A 95 -23.84 8.55 -6.12
CA THR A 95 -24.00 9.95 -6.52
C THR A 95 -23.48 10.87 -5.42
N LEU A 96 -23.20 12.13 -5.76
CA LEU A 96 -22.84 13.17 -4.77
C LEU A 96 -24.08 13.85 -4.15
N ASP A 97 -25.25 13.19 -4.16
CA ASP A 97 -26.51 13.84 -3.77
C ASP A 97 -26.55 14.22 -2.28
N ASP A 98 -27.11 15.41 -2.05
CA ASP A 98 -27.20 16.20 -0.81
C ASP A 98 -25.90 16.80 -0.25
N HIS A 99 -26.03 18.03 0.27
CA HIS A 99 -24.98 18.89 0.84
C HIS A 99 -24.20 18.28 2.04
N ASP A 100 -24.59 17.08 2.49
CA ASP A 100 -23.98 16.32 3.60
C ASP A 100 -23.41 14.95 3.15
N SER A 101 -23.13 14.77 1.87
CA SER A 101 -22.53 13.51 1.40
C SER A 101 -21.11 13.34 1.94
N VAL A 102 -20.89 12.21 2.62
CA VAL A 102 -19.58 11.82 3.18
C VAL A 102 -18.51 11.82 2.11
N LEU A 103 -18.87 11.43 0.89
CA LEU A 103 -17.98 11.40 -0.27
C LEU A 103 -17.52 12.80 -0.67
N GLN A 104 -18.40 13.80 -0.67
CA GLN A 104 -18.02 15.17 -0.96
C GLN A 104 -17.02 15.70 0.07
N SER A 105 -17.29 15.49 1.37
CA SER A 105 -16.36 15.89 2.43
C SER A 105 -14.99 15.20 2.29
N VAL A 106 -14.99 13.90 2.02
CA VAL A 106 -13.76 13.12 1.80
C VAL A 106 -13.00 13.66 0.59
N PHE A 107 -13.63 13.77 -0.58
CA PHE A 107 -12.96 14.25 -1.80
C PHE A 107 -12.44 15.67 -1.66
N GLN A 108 -13.22 16.58 -1.07
CA GLN A 108 -12.77 17.94 -0.76
C GLN A 108 -11.53 17.94 0.12
N SER A 109 -11.45 17.03 1.11
CA SER A 109 -10.31 16.95 2.01
C SER A 109 -9.00 16.50 1.32
N PHE A 110 -9.08 15.67 0.27
CA PHE A 110 -7.93 15.28 -0.54
C PHE A 110 -7.55 16.37 -1.55
N ILE A 111 -8.54 17.01 -2.18
CA ILE A 111 -8.32 18.14 -3.10
C ILE A 111 -7.66 19.31 -2.36
N ALA A 112 -8.15 19.67 -1.16
CA ALA A 112 -7.62 20.79 -0.37
C ALA A 112 -6.17 20.56 0.10
N ARG A 113 -5.71 19.31 0.15
CA ARG A 113 -4.33 18.93 0.50
C ARG A 113 -3.43 18.76 -0.72
N ASP A 114 -3.93 19.03 -1.93
CA ASP A 114 -3.24 18.82 -3.20
C ASP A 114 -2.75 17.37 -3.38
N TYR A 115 -3.51 16.40 -2.85
CA TYR A 115 -3.17 14.99 -3.02
C TYR A 115 -3.50 14.48 -4.42
N ASP A 116 -2.70 13.52 -4.87
CA ASP A 116 -2.98 12.77 -6.09
C ASP A 116 -4.10 11.75 -5.92
N PHE A 117 -4.59 11.25 -7.05
CA PHE A 117 -5.69 10.31 -7.08
C PHE A 117 -5.28 8.96 -6.50
N GLY A 118 -4.02 8.54 -6.61
CA GLY A 118 -3.50 7.32 -6.01
C GLY A 118 -3.68 7.31 -4.50
N ILE A 119 -3.37 8.42 -3.84
CA ILE A 119 -3.52 8.58 -2.38
C ILE A 119 -5.00 8.56 -2.00
N LEU A 120 -5.86 9.31 -2.72
CA LEU A 120 -7.30 9.25 -2.50
C LEU A 120 -7.82 7.81 -2.68
N TYR A 121 -7.43 7.17 -3.79
CA TYR A 121 -7.87 5.83 -4.15
C TYR A 121 -7.47 4.81 -3.08
N ALA A 122 -6.21 4.81 -2.62
CA ALA A 122 -5.74 3.94 -1.54
C ALA A 122 -6.51 4.13 -0.23
N ASN A 123 -6.95 5.36 0.06
CA ASN A 123 -7.68 5.68 1.29
C ASN A 123 -9.18 5.36 1.23
N VAL A 124 -9.77 5.43 0.04
CA VAL A 124 -11.22 5.26 -0.15
C VAL A 124 -11.58 3.82 -0.53
N ARG A 125 -10.79 3.20 -1.42
CA ARG A 125 -11.03 1.88 -2.00
C ARG A 125 -11.30 0.78 -0.96
N PRO A 126 -10.54 0.65 0.15
CA PRO A 126 -10.78 -0.40 1.14
C PRO A 126 -12.17 -0.34 1.79
N TYR A 127 -12.80 0.85 1.80
CA TYR A 127 -14.04 1.15 2.51
C TYR A 127 -15.20 1.45 1.55
N TRP A 128 -14.98 1.37 0.24
CA TRP A 128 -15.92 1.87 -0.76
C TRP A 128 -17.31 1.25 -0.67
N TYR A 129 -17.39 -0.05 -0.37
CA TYR A 129 -18.66 -0.77 -0.25
C TYR A 129 -19.34 -0.61 1.11
N ASP A 130 -18.67 0.03 2.09
CA ASP A 130 -19.21 0.37 3.41
C ASP A 130 -18.78 1.80 3.77
N LEU A 131 -19.46 2.78 3.16
CA LEU A 131 -19.20 4.21 3.34
C LEU A 131 -19.44 4.69 4.78
N THR A 132 -20.04 3.88 5.67
CA THR A 132 -20.13 4.25 7.09
C THR A 132 -18.75 4.24 7.76
N PHE A 133 -17.84 3.39 7.28
CA PHE A 133 -16.52 3.22 7.88
C PHE A 133 -15.53 4.30 7.48
N ILE A 134 -15.71 4.92 6.31
CA ILE A 134 -14.82 5.98 5.81
C ILE A 134 -14.75 7.17 6.79
N LYS A 135 -15.81 7.40 7.58
CA LYS A 135 -15.87 8.44 8.63
C LYS A 135 -14.88 8.19 9.77
N HIS A 136 -14.50 6.94 10.01
CA HIS A 136 -13.63 6.54 11.12
C HIS A 136 -12.13 6.55 10.76
N ILE A 137 -11.77 6.93 9.52
CA ILE A 137 -10.36 7.05 9.09
C ILE A 137 -9.56 7.96 10.05
N GLY A 138 -10.14 9.08 10.50
CA GLY A 138 -9.49 9.97 11.46
C GLY A 138 -9.22 9.34 12.83
N GLU A 139 -10.13 8.50 13.32
CA GLU A 139 -9.95 7.77 14.59
C GLU A 139 -8.84 6.72 14.48
N LEU A 140 -8.74 6.03 13.33
CA LEU A 140 -7.67 5.06 13.07
C LEU A 140 -6.29 5.71 13.05
N TRP A 141 -6.19 6.91 12.50
CA TRP A 141 -4.96 7.71 12.56
C TRP A 141 -4.56 8.01 14.01
N MET A 142 -5.47 8.55 14.81
CA MET A 142 -5.21 8.88 16.22
C MET A 142 -4.73 7.64 17.01
N LYS A 143 -5.41 6.50 16.83
CA LYS A 143 -5.03 5.24 17.50
C LYS A 143 -3.65 4.75 17.09
N ASP A 144 -3.27 4.83 15.81
CA ASP A 144 -1.92 4.46 15.38
C ASP A 144 -0.85 5.37 16.01
N GLN A 145 -1.12 6.69 16.12
CA GLN A 145 -0.21 7.62 16.79
C GLN A 145 -0.05 7.29 18.28
N GLU A 146 -1.16 7.10 19.00
CA GLU A 146 -1.16 6.73 20.42
C GLU A 146 -0.39 5.42 20.65
N ARG A 147 -0.64 4.41 19.82
CA ARG A 147 0.02 3.10 19.90
C ARG A 147 1.53 3.20 19.69
N ARG A 148 1.98 4.01 18.72
CA ARG A 148 3.42 4.25 18.47
C ARG A 148 4.08 5.02 19.60
N GLN A 149 3.41 6.02 20.14
CA GLN A 149 3.90 6.78 21.29
C GLN A 149 4.03 5.89 22.54
N TYR A 150 3.03 5.03 22.78
CA TYR A 150 3.04 4.10 23.90
C TYR A 150 4.24 3.15 23.87
N CYS A 151 4.57 2.58 22.69
CA CYS A 151 5.74 1.71 22.53
C CYS A 151 7.05 2.38 22.91
N LEU A 152 7.21 3.69 22.63
CA LEU A 152 8.40 4.45 23.03
C LEU A 152 8.47 4.68 24.54
N THR A 153 7.33 4.87 25.20
CA THR A 153 7.29 5.19 26.64
C THR A 153 7.47 3.99 27.56
N ASN A 154 7.02 2.79 27.16
CA ASN A 154 6.97 1.63 28.05
C ASN A 154 8.06 0.59 27.77
N ASN A 155 9.05 0.91 26.93
CA ASN A 155 10.17 0.03 26.53
C ASN A 155 9.78 -1.38 26.04
N GLY A 156 8.49 -1.57 25.70
CA GLY A 156 7.91 -2.83 25.26
C GLY A 156 7.49 -2.72 23.80
N ILE A 157 8.33 -3.24 22.91
CA ILE A 157 7.97 -3.41 21.51
C ILE A 157 7.32 -4.78 21.36
N SER A 158 6.03 -4.80 21.05
CA SER A 158 5.32 -6.04 20.76
C SER A 158 5.89 -6.69 19.49
N PRO A 159 6.13 -8.02 19.47
CA PRO A 159 6.53 -8.72 18.25
C PRO A 159 5.42 -8.74 17.18
N TYR A 160 4.20 -8.28 17.51
CA TYR A 160 3.06 -8.14 16.60
C TYR A 160 2.75 -6.68 16.27
N PHE A 161 3.70 -5.77 16.50
CA PHE A 161 3.52 -4.36 16.17
C PHE A 161 3.37 -4.19 14.65
N PRO A 162 2.33 -3.49 14.16
CA PRO A 162 2.10 -3.32 12.74
C PRO A 162 3.15 -2.39 12.12
N CYS A 163 3.55 -2.70 10.89
CA CYS A 163 4.36 -1.80 10.08
C CYS A 163 3.71 -0.41 9.97
N ARG A 164 4.53 0.64 9.85
CA ARG A 164 4.01 2.02 9.69
C ARG A 164 3.29 2.21 8.37
N ARG A 165 3.89 1.72 7.30
CA ARG A 165 3.42 1.93 5.94
C ARG A 165 3.39 0.62 5.16
N VAL A 166 2.56 0.59 4.14
CA VAL A 166 2.43 -0.50 3.19
C VAL A 166 2.30 0.07 1.80
N TRP A 167 2.80 -0.66 0.81
CA TRP A 167 2.61 -0.32 -0.58
C TRP A 167 1.30 -0.94 -1.09
N ASP A 168 0.30 -0.10 -1.33
CA ASP A 168 -0.93 -0.49 -2.02
C ASP A 168 -0.63 -0.65 -3.51
N LEU A 169 -0.60 -1.90 -3.97
CA LEU A 169 -0.31 -2.25 -5.36
C LEU A 169 -1.46 -1.87 -6.30
N CYS A 170 -2.70 -1.77 -5.80
CA CYS A 170 -3.83 -1.32 -6.62
C CYS A 170 -3.75 0.17 -6.91
N ALA A 171 -3.32 0.96 -5.92
CA ALA A 171 -3.21 2.42 -6.01
C ALA A 171 -1.84 2.94 -6.45
N ASN A 172 -0.81 2.09 -6.42
CA ASN A 172 0.60 2.47 -6.60
C ASN A 172 1.06 3.54 -5.61
N ARG A 173 0.66 3.42 -4.34
CA ARG A 173 1.03 4.36 -3.27
C ARG A 173 1.41 3.66 -2.00
N VAL A 174 2.41 4.21 -1.32
CA VAL A 174 2.74 3.90 0.06
C VAL A 174 1.78 4.69 0.94
N VAL A 175 1.00 3.96 1.73
CA VAL A 175 0.04 4.55 2.66
C VAL A 175 0.27 4.01 4.07
N PRO A 176 -0.18 4.73 5.11
CA PRO A 176 -0.15 4.20 6.46
C PRO A 176 -0.91 2.88 6.55
N TYR A 177 -0.38 1.92 7.31
CA TYR A 177 -0.97 0.58 7.45
C TYR A 177 -2.44 0.62 7.90
N TRP A 178 -2.78 1.58 8.76
CA TRP A 178 -4.12 1.70 9.32
C TRP A 178 -5.19 2.09 8.29
N VAL A 179 -4.81 2.61 7.12
CA VAL A 179 -5.73 2.88 5.98
C VAL A 179 -6.22 1.59 5.33
N THR A 180 -5.47 0.50 5.49
CA THR A 180 -5.76 -0.75 4.80
C THR A 180 -6.65 -1.65 5.65
N HIS A 181 -7.37 -2.55 4.97
CA HIS A 181 -8.01 -3.73 5.60
C HIS A 181 -7.03 -4.91 5.70
N CYS A 182 -5.76 -4.73 5.29
CA CYS A 182 -4.75 -5.76 5.30
C CYS A 182 -4.29 -6.05 6.73
N VAL A 183 -4.21 -7.33 7.07
CA VAL A 183 -3.63 -7.78 8.35
C VAL A 183 -2.20 -8.29 8.20
N SER A 184 -1.75 -8.54 6.96
CA SER A 184 -0.45 -9.13 6.65
C SER A 184 -0.07 -8.79 5.19
N PRO A 185 0.56 -7.62 4.94
CA PRO A 185 1.05 -7.31 3.59
C PRO A 185 2.12 -8.31 3.18
N SER A 186 2.26 -8.60 1.88
CA SER A 186 3.29 -9.52 1.39
C SER A 186 4.67 -8.87 1.50
N PRO A 187 5.57 -9.35 2.39
CA PRO A 187 6.89 -8.78 2.50
C PRO A 187 7.75 -9.18 1.30
N ILE A 188 8.56 -8.23 0.84
CA ILE A 188 9.58 -8.43 -0.17
C ILE A 188 10.94 -8.48 0.54
N SER A 189 11.68 -9.55 0.30
CA SER A 189 13.06 -9.70 0.74
C SER A 189 13.95 -9.62 -0.50
N HIS A 190 15.03 -8.87 -0.44
CA HIS A 190 15.92 -8.68 -1.57
C HIS A 190 17.38 -8.59 -1.12
N SER A 191 18.29 -9.06 -1.98
CA SER A 191 19.72 -8.87 -1.78
C SER A 191 20.09 -7.41 -2.02
N TRP A 192 20.83 -6.82 -1.07
CA TRP A 192 21.33 -5.45 -1.22
C TRP A 192 22.39 -5.35 -2.32
N MET A 193 22.29 -4.29 -3.11
CA MET A 193 23.29 -3.92 -4.11
C MET A 193 24.30 -2.93 -3.54
N ALA A 194 25.51 -2.98 -4.09
CA ALA A 194 26.54 -2.01 -3.77
C ALA A 194 26.08 -0.58 -4.15
N PRO A 195 26.55 0.47 -3.45
CA PRO A 195 26.16 1.85 -3.75
C PRO A 195 26.34 2.26 -5.22
N GLU A 196 27.34 1.69 -5.89
CA GLU A 196 27.67 2.01 -7.28
C GLU A 196 26.68 1.41 -8.28
N ASP A 197 25.92 0.39 -7.89
CA ASP A 197 24.95 -0.33 -8.72
C ASP A 197 23.50 0.10 -8.47
N ARG A 198 23.28 1.02 -7.52
CA ARG A 198 21.99 1.59 -7.18
C ARG A 198 21.94 3.09 -7.48
N PHE A 199 20.73 3.64 -7.46
CA PHE A 199 20.49 5.07 -7.51
C PHE A 199 19.30 5.43 -6.65
N ASP A 200 19.24 6.70 -6.27
CA ASP A 200 18.22 7.28 -5.41
C ASP A 200 17.06 7.81 -6.25
N LEU A 201 15.97 7.04 -6.31
CA LEU A 201 14.78 7.38 -7.10
C LEU A 201 13.80 8.22 -6.28
N TRP A 202 13.57 9.46 -6.71
CA TRP A 202 12.42 10.26 -6.24
C TRP A 202 11.17 9.85 -6.99
N THR A 203 10.13 9.45 -6.27
CA THR A 203 8.93 8.84 -6.86
C THR A 203 7.65 9.32 -6.19
N PRO A 204 6.53 9.47 -6.94
CA PRO A 204 5.24 9.76 -6.34
C PRO A 204 4.70 8.60 -5.50
N ILE A 205 5.26 7.38 -5.65
CA ILE A 205 4.81 6.19 -4.91
C ILE A 205 4.88 6.42 -3.40
N ASN A 206 5.91 7.10 -2.88
CA ASN A 206 6.03 7.49 -1.47
C ASN A 206 5.81 9.00 -1.28
N CYS A 207 5.01 9.64 -2.13
CA CYS A 207 4.73 11.07 -2.11
C CYS A 207 5.98 11.96 -2.18
N TYR A 208 7.08 11.48 -2.77
CA TYR A 208 8.36 12.18 -2.77
C TYR A 208 8.85 12.54 -1.35
N GLU A 209 8.53 11.74 -0.33
CA GLU A 209 8.96 12.04 1.05
C GLU A 209 10.45 11.74 1.28
N TRP A 210 11.00 10.74 0.57
CA TRP A 210 12.42 10.37 0.59
C TRP A 210 12.83 9.71 -0.73
N PRO A 211 14.12 9.73 -1.10
CA PRO A 211 14.60 8.97 -2.24
C PRO A 211 14.58 7.46 -1.93
N VAL A 212 14.24 6.66 -2.94
CA VAL A 212 14.14 5.21 -2.84
C VAL A 212 15.35 4.58 -3.50
N PRO A 213 16.29 3.97 -2.74
CA PRO A 213 17.46 3.33 -3.31
C PRO A 213 17.07 2.04 -4.02
N ILE A 214 17.23 1.97 -5.34
CA ILE A 214 16.95 0.77 -6.15
C ILE A 214 18.08 0.48 -7.14
N PRO A 215 18.25 -0.77 -7.61
CA PRO A 215 19.20 -1.08 -8.67
C PRO A 215 18.96 -0.25 -9.93
N LYS A 216 20.04 0.15 -10.62
CA LYS A 216 19.97 0.99 -11.84
C LYS A 216 19.17 0.39 -12.99
N ASP A 217 19.04 -0.93 -13.01
CA ASP A 217 18.29 -1.69 -14.01
C ASP A 217 16.90 -2.15 -13.52
N ALA A 218 16.48 -1.74 -12.33
CA ALA A 218 15.18 -2.04 -11.75
C ALA A 218 14.17 -0.90 -11.96
N ASP A 219 12.88 -1.27 -11.93
CA ASP A 219 11.76 -0.33 -12.07
C ASP A 219 10.64 -0.76 -11.11
N LEU A 220 10.17 0.19 -10.28
CA LEU A 220 9.14 -0.07 -9.27
C LEU A 220 7.79 -0.46 -9.89
N ASN A 221 7.43 0.07 -11.05
CA ASN A 221 6.20 -0.31 -11.74
C ASN A 221 6.29 -1.74 -12.30
N LEU A 222 7.46 -2.18 -12.76
CA LEU A 222 7.67 -3.58 -13.13
C LEU A 222 7.55 -4.51 -11.93
N ILE A 223 8.17 -4.15 -10.80
CA ILE A 223 8.06 -4.89 -9.53
C ILE A 223 6.59 -4.96 -9.09
N ARG A 224 5.85 -3.86 -9.21
CA ARG A 224 4.40 -3.81 -8.92
C ARG A 224 3.61 -4.81 -9.77
N ILE A 225 3.83 -4.84 -11.09
CA ILE A 225 3.19 -5.80 -12.00
C ILE A 225 3.52 -7.24 -11.57
N GLU A 226 4.79 -7.52 -11.24
CA GLU A 226 5.22 -8.83 -10.75
C GLU A 226 4.55 -9.22 -9.43
N MET A 227 4.42 -8.28 -8.50
CA MET A 227 3.76 -8.51 -7.21
C MET A 227 2.26 -8.78 -7.38
N LEU A 228 1.59 -8.05 -8.27
CA LEU A 228 0.19 -8.30 -8.62
C LEU A 228 -0.01 -9.69 -9.23
N ASN A 229 0.96 -10.17 -10.02
CA ASN A 229 0.96 -11.51 -10.62
C ASN A 229 1.22 -12.66 -9.62
N GLN A 230 1.46 -12.40 -8.33
CA GLN A 230 1.58 -13.44 -7.31
C GLN A 230 0.23 -14.06 -6.89
N GLN A 231 -0.86 -13.69 -7.58
CA GLN A 231 -2.22 -14.25 -7.43
C GLN A 231 -2.31 -15.80 -7.59
N GLY A 232 -1.23 -16.45 -8.05
CA GLY A 232 -1.14 -17.91 -8.21
C GLY A 232 -0.56 -18.69 -7.04
N LEU A 233 -0.15 -18.04 -5.93
CA LEU A 233 0.52 -18.74 -4.82
C LEU A 233 -0.42 -19.60 -3.95
N GLY A 234 -1.74 -19.43 -4.08
CA GLY A 234 -2.74 -20.28 -3.45
C GLY A 234 -4.18 -19.87 -3.78
N PRO A 235 -5.18 -20.76 -3.60
CA PRO A 235 -6.57 -20.44 -3.89
C PRO A 235 -7.04 -19.22 -3.10
N GLY A 236 -7.47 -18.18 -3.82
CA GLY A 236 -8.06 -16.97 -3.23
C GLY A 236 -7.06 -15.94 -2.71
N HIS A 237 -5.75 -16.14 -2.89
CA HIS A 237 -4.73 -15.17 -2.51
C HIS A 237 -4.59 -14.10 -3.59
N SER A 238 -4.91 -12.85 -3.27
CA SER A 238 -4.64 -11.70 -4.12
C SER A 238 -3.78 -10.73 -3.34
N VAL A 239 -2.59 -10.41 -3.88
CA VAL A 239 -1.70 -9.45 -3.24
C VAL A 239 -2.16 -8.05 -3.62
N GLU A 240 -2.92 -7.42 -2.73
CA GLU A 240 -3.28 -6.01 -2.84
C GLU A 240 -2.23 -5.11 -2.19
N TYR A 241 -1.52 -5.61 -1.18
CA TYR A 241 -0.59 -4.85 -0.38
C TYR A 241 0.72 -5.61 -0.25
N ALA A 242 1.82 -4.91 -0.53
CA ALA A 242 3.17 -5.39 -0.31
C ALA A 242 3.86 -4.55 0.76
N TRP A 243 4.92 -5.10 1.33
CA TRP A 243 5.86 -4.34 2.13
C TRP A 243 7.25 -4.46 1.52
N LEU A 244 7.78 -3.33 1.08
CA LEU A 244 9.14 -3.20 0.57
C LEU A 244 9.84 -2.17 1.46
N ASP A 245 10.89 -2.58 2.15
CA ASP A 245 11.65 -1.76 3.09
C ASP A 245 12.04 -0.38 2.53
N VAL A 246 12.61 -0.32 1.32
CA VAL A 246 13.04 0.95 0.68
C VAL A 246 11.88 1.91 0.40
N LEU A 247 10.64 1.39 0.30
CA LEU A 247 9.42 2.18 0.12
C LEU A 247 8.65 2.43 1.42
N CYS A 248 8.66 1.49 2.37
CA CYS A 248 7.81 1.54 3.55
C CYS A 248 8.52 2.10 4.78
N LEU A 249 9.86 2.07 4.80
CA LEU A 249 10.69 2.75 5.79
C LEU A 249 11.22 4.05 5.20
N ARG A 250 11.20 5.12 6.00
CA ARG A 250 11.84 6.39 5.62
C ARG A 250 13.33 6.17 5.40
N GLN A 251 13.82 6.51 4.22
CA GLN A 251 15.24 6.41 3.83
C GLN A 251 15.95 7.74 4.03
N GLU A 252 17.28 7.71 3.98
CA GLU A 252 18.14 8.90 4.07
C GLU A 252 17.95 9.82 2.85
N GLY A 253 18.08 11.14 3.05
CA GLY A 253 18.14 12.11 1.96
C GLY A 253 16.79 12.76 1.59
N GLY A 254 15.77 12.57 2.43
CA GLY A 254 14.42 13.14 2.29
C GLY A 254 14.21 14.49 2.97
N GLU A 255 13.07 15.12 2.71
CA GLU A 255 12.57 16.15 3.61
C GLU A 255 12.25 15.51 4.97
N ARG A 256 12.49 16.25 6.06
CA ARG A 256 12.25 15.79 7.43
C ARG A 256 13.08 14.57 7.84
N GLU A 257 14.38 14.60 7.54
CA GLU A 257 15.36 13.62 8.02
C GLU A 257 15.34 13.44 9.56
N ASP A 258 14.92 14.48 10.30
CA ASP A 258 14.64 14.42 11.74
C ASP A 258 13.65 13.29 12.10
N LEU A 259 12.63 13.08 11.28
CA LEU A 259 11.62 12.04 11.49
C LEU A 259 12.18 10.64 11.27
N ARG A 260 13.20 10.47 10.43
CA ARG A 260 13.75 9.14 10.14
C ARG A 260 14.28 8.49 11.41
N THR A 261 15.05 9.23 12.19
CA THR A 261 15.62 8.74 13.45
C THR A 261 14.51 8.39 14.45
N GLU A 262 13.45 9.18 14.53
CA GLU A 262 12.32 8.92 15.43
C GLU A 262 11.46 7.73 14.98
N GLU A 263 11.14 7.63 13.69
CA GLU A 263 10.40 6.50 13.14
C GLU A 263 11.18 5.19 13.31
N TRP A 264 12.49 5.21 13.07
CA TRP A 264 13.35 4.02 13.15
C TRP A 264 13.47 3.42 14.56
N LYS A 265 13.29 4.21 15.62
CA LYS A 265 13.24 3.69 17.00
C LYS A 265 12.18 2.59 17.18
N VAL A 266 11.09 2.67 16.42
CA VAL A 266 10.00 1.68 16.45
C VAL A 266 10.05 0.78 15.23
N ASP A 267 10.22 1.35 14.04
CA ASP A 267 9.98 0.63 12.79
C ASP A 267 11.07 -0.41 12.50
N VAL A 268 12.35 -0.09 12.76
CA VAL A 268 13.48 -1.02 12.49
C VAL A 268 13.43 -2.24 13.42
N PRO A 269 13.25 -2.10 14.74
CA PRO A 269 13.12 -3.27 15.63
C PRO A 269 11.88 -4.13 15.35
N THR A 270 10.84 -3.57 14.72
CA THR A 270 9.57 -4.27 14.48
C THR A 270 9.48 -4.96 13.13
N ILE A 271 10.40 -4.73 12.18
CA ILE A 271 10.31 -5.32 10.82
C ILE A 271 10.22 -6.85 10.84
N GLY A 272 10.85 -7.50 11.82
CA GLY A 272 10.82 -8.97 11.95
C GLY A 272 9.39 -9.51 12.09
N SER A 273 8.45 -8.72 12.62
CA SER A 273 7.05 -9.10 12.73
C SER A 273 6.44 -9.41 11.35
N LEU A 274 6.87 -8.70 10.30
CA LEU A 274 6.38 -8.90 8.93
C LEU A 274 6.82 -10.22 8.30
N TYR A 275 7.95 -10.77 8.75
CA TYR A 275 8.49 -12.02 8.22
C TYR A 275 8.17 -13.23 9.11
N CYS A 276 7.88 -13.00 10.39
CA CYS A 276 7.62 -14.05 11.38
C CYS A 276 6.13 -14.23 11.74
N ASN A 277 5.23 -13.35 11.28
CA ASN A 277 3.81 -13.47 11.60
C ASN A 277 3.23 -14.75 10.99
N ILE A 278 2.56 -15.54 11.82
CA ILE A 278 1.93 -16.84 11.49
C ILE A 278 0.90 -16.69 10.34
N SER A 279 0.41 -15.47 10.11
CA SER A 279 -0.53 -15.11 9.05
C SER A 279 0.14 -14.73 7.72
N VAL A 280 1.47 -14.52 7.71
CA VAL A 280 2.24 -14.27 6.48
C VAL A 280 2.34 -15.58 5.73
N ARG A 281 1.55 -15.68 4.66
CA ARG A 281 1.49 -16.91 3.87
C ARG A 281 2.68 -17.07 2.93
N TYR A 282 3.28 -15.96 2.49
CA TYR A 282 4.37 -15.96 1.50
C TYR A 282 5.29 -14.74 1.65
N VAL A 283 6.58 -14.93 1.42
CA VAL A 283 7.60 -13.89 1.26
C VAL A 283 8.11 -13.98 -0.18
N VAL A 284 8.25 -12.83 -0.87
CA VAL A 284 8.83 -12.80 -2.22
C VAL A 284 10.32 -12.49 -2.10
N TYR A 285 11.17 -13.33 -2.69
CA TYR A 285 12.63 -13.24 -2.60
C TYR A 285 13.26 -12.83 -3.92
N TYR A 286 14.01 -11.73 -3.92
CA TYR A 286 14.87 -11.29 -5.01
C TYR A 286 16.34 -11.62 -4.69
N LEU A 287 16.82 -12.78 -5.15
CA LEU A 287 18.16 -13.28 -4.83
C LEU A 287 19.29 -12.51 -5.53
N SER A 288 19.04 -12.02 -6.75
CA SER A 288 20.01 -11.29 -7.58
C SER A 288 19.89 -9.77 -7.46
N GLY A 289 19.17 -9.27 -6.46
CA GLY A 289 18.82 -7.86 -6.29
C GLY A 289 17.39 -7.54 -6.69
N LEU A 290 16.83 -6.51 -6.06
CA LEU A 290 15.43 -6.12 -6.20
C LEU A 290 15.02 -5.91 -7.66
N GLY A 291 13.98 -6.63 -8.11
CA GLY A 291 13.42 -6.49 -9.46
C GLY A 291 14.24 -7.14 -10.58
N ARG A 292 15.40 -7.74 -10.30
CA ARG A 292 16.29 -8.31 -11.31
C ARG A 292 15.96 -9.78 -11.61
N PRO A 293 16.15 -10.24 -12.87
CA PRO A 293 16.04 -11.65 -13.18
C PRO A 293 17.09 -12.46 -12.43
N LEU A 294 16.73 -13.68 -12.02
CA LEU A 294 17.68 -14.65 -11.52
C LEU A 294 18.55 -15.14 -12.68
N SER A 295 19.79 -14.69 -12.76
CA SER A 295 20.81 -15.23 -13.67
C SER A 295 21.64 -16.29 -12.93
N LEU A 296 21.74 -17.49 -13.50
CA LEU A 296 22.68 -18.53 -13.07
C LEU A 296 24.09 -18.24 -13.56
#